data_AF-A0A914JZQ2-F1
#
_entry.id   AF-A0A914JZQ2-F1
#
_cell.length_a   1.000
_cell.length_b   1.000
_cell.length_c   1.000
_cell.angle_alpha   90.00
_cell.angle_beta   90.00
_cell.angle_gamma   90.00
#
_symmetry.space_group_name_H-M   'P 1'
#
loop_
_entity.id
_entity.type
_entity.pdbx_description
1 polymer ?
#
loop_
_entity_poly.entity_id
_entity_poly.type
_entity_poly.pdbx_seq_one_letter_code
_entity_poly.pdbx_strand_id
1 'polypeptide(L)'
;MSDIPENAPESCPGTGSENAGKASGCAGCPNQKVCASGEKPVDPNIDEIRARMSEIKHKERVQQQNLGKFNKKTKEDEMKENIVKFLTSIRSVTISDAKSLIGSFGTLKNISQASKMDLTACPGLGPVKADNV
;
A
#
# COMPACT_ATOMS: atom_id res chain seq x y z
N MET A 1 -20.20 9.50 -18.83
CA MET A 1 -20.24 8.65 -17.62
C MET A 1 -21.32 9.24 -16.74
N SER A 2 -22.31 8.45 -16.35
CA SER A 2 -23.48 8.96 -15.62
C SER A 2 -23.06 9.51 -14.26
N ASP A 3 -23.48 10.73 -13.90
CA ASP A 3 -23.17 11.41 -12.62
C ASP A 3 -23.93 10.80 -11.42
N ILE A 4 -24.17 9.48 -11.44
CA ILE A 4 -24.92 8.74 -10.43
C ILE A 4 -23.90 7.89 -9.65
N PRO A 5 -23.65 8.18 -8.36
CA PRO A 5 -22.73 7.39 -7.55
C PRO A 5 -23.33 6.01 -7.22
N GLU A 6 -22.47 5.01 -6.94
CA GLU A 6 -22.89 3.62 -6.67
C GLU A 6 -23.85 3.48 -5.47
N ASN A 7 -23.76 4.39 -4.51
CA ASN A 7 -24.62 4.41 -3.32
C ASN A 7 -25.87 5.28 -3.50
N ALA A 8 -26.15 5.76 -4.72
CA ALA A 8 -27.39 6.48 -5.01
C ALA A 8 -28.59 5.52 -5.04
N PRO A 9 -29.79 6.00 -4.67
CA PRO A 9 -31.01 5.26 -4.93
C PRO A 9 -31.18 4.98 -6.43
N GLU A 10 -31.75 3.82 -6.78
CA GLU A 10 -32.04 3.40 -8.16
C GLU A 10 -32.83 4.44 -8.97
N SER A 11 -33.63 5.26 -8.30
CA SER A 11 -34.45 6.31 -8.92
C SER A 11 -33.72 7.65 -9.10
N CYS A 12 -32.41 7.73 -8.80
CA CYS A 12 -31.64 8.95 -8.93
C CYS A 12 -31.42 9.29 -10.42
N PRO A 13 -31.92 10.42 -10.93
CA PRO A 13 -31.71 10.81 -12.33
C PRO A 13 -30.28 11.26 -12.63
N GLY A 14 -29.42 11.44 -11.60
CA GLY A 14 -28.08 11.99 -11.70
C GLY A 14 -28.03 13.51 -11.54
N THR A 15 -26.91 14.03 -11.04
CA THR A 15 -26.76 15.47 -10.72
C THR A 15 -26.59 16.36 -11.96
N GLY A 16 -26.17 15.79 -13.09
CA GLY A 16 -26.07 16.47 -14.38
C GLY A 16 -27.33 16.37 -15.26
N SER A 17 -28.41 15.74 -14.78
CA SER A 17 -29.65 15.56 -15.55
C SER A 17 -30.56 16.79 -15.49
N GLU A 18 -31.31 17.07 -16.56
CA GLU A 18 -32.32 18.14 -16.59
C GLU A 18 -33.44 17.93 -15.56
N ASN A 19 -33.62 16.67 -15.14
CA ASN A 19 -34.60 16.23 -14.15
C ASN A 19 -34.05 16.20 -12.71
N ALA A 20 -32.77 16.58 -12.50
CA ALA A 20 -32.18 16.67 -11.17
C ALA A 20 -32.98 17.63 -10.28
N GLY A 21 -33.36 17.20 -9.09
CA GLY A 21 -34.18 17.98 -8.16
C GLY A 21 -35.66 18.15 -8.54
N LYS A 22 -36.08 17.70 -9.74
CA LYS A 22 -37.45 17.83 -10.27
C LYS A 22 -38.18 16.50 -10.40
N ALA A 23 -37.45 15.39 -10.58
CA ALA A 23 -38.04 14.06 -10.67
C ALA A 23 -38.71 13.64 -9.36
N SER A 24 -39.69 12.74 -9.45
CA SER A 24 -40.35 12.12 -8.29
C SER A 24 -39.34 11.48 -7.33
N GLY A 25 -38.30 10.84 -7.86
CA GLY A 25 -37.20 10.25 -7.08
C GLY A 25 -36.34 11.25 -6.31
N CYS A 26 -36.48 12.56 -6.56
CA CYS A 26 -35.77 13.61 -5.81
C CYS A 26 -36.57 14.12 -4.60
N ALA A 27 -37.85 13.75 -4.47
CA ALA A 27 -38.70 14.23 -3.40
C ALA A 27 -38.17 13.79 -2.02
N GLY A 28 -37.93 14.76 -1.14
CA GLY A 28 -37.39 14.49 0.21
C GLY A 28 -35.87 14.37 0.29
N CYS A 29 -35.15 14.51 -0.82
CA CYS A 29 -33.69 14.58 -0.80
C CYS A 29 -33.22 15.92 -0.17
N PRO A 30 -32.29 15.92 0.81
CA PRO A 30 -31.77 17.15 1.41
C PRO A 30 -31.22 18.16 0.40
N ASN A 31 -30.70 17.66 -0.73
CA ASN A 31 -30.09 18.48 -1.77
C ASN A 31 -31.04 18.78 -2.96
N GLN A 32 -32.34 18.48 -2.86
CA GLN A 32 -33.30 18.63 -3.97
C GLN A 32 -33.29 20.04 -4.59
N LYS A 33 -33.31 21.09 -3.76
CA LYS A 33 -33.30 22.49 -4.23
C LYS A 33 -32.01 22.85 -4.96
N VAL A 34 -30.87 22.37 -4.46
CA VAL A 34 -29.54 22.60 -5.06
C VAL A 34 -29.44 21.89 -6.39
N CYS A 35 -29.94 20.65 -6.48
CA CYS A 35 -30.01 19.94 -7.75
C CYS A 35 -30.97 20.61 -8.75
N ALA A 36 -32.10 21.16 -8.29
CA ALA A 36 -33.08 21.83 -9.14
C ALA A 36 -32.59 23.17 -9.71
N SER A 37 -31.71 23.90 -9.00
CA SER A 37 -31.13 25.15 -9.48
C SER A 37 -30.05 24.93 -10.55
N GLY A 38 -29.45 23.74 -10.59
CA GLY A 38 -28.34 23.42 -11.51
C GLY A 38 -27.03 24.15 -11.17
N GLU A 39 -27.01 24.92 -10.08
CA GLU A 39 -25.82 25.62 -9.61
C GLU A 39 -24.89 24.61 -8.94
N LYS A 40 -23.67 24.50 -9.48
CA LYS A 40 -22.61 23.73 -8.85
C LYS A 40 -21.86 24.68 -7.91
N PRO A 41 -22.07 24.60 -6.58
CA PRO A 41 -21.33 25.44 -5.66
C PRO A 41 -19.84 25.16 -5.84
N VAL A 42 -19.09 26.18 -6.26
CA VAL A 42 -17.64 26.10 -6.38
C VAL A 42 -17.06 26.37 -5.00
N ASP A 43 -16.25 25.45 -4.49
CA ASP A 43 -15.55 25.66 -3.23
C ASP A 43 -14.53 26.80 -3.40
N PRO A 44 -14.57 27.85 -2.57
CA PRO A 44 -13.62 28.98 -2.68
C PRO A 44 -12.15 28.55 -2.49
N ASN A 45 -11.90 27.38 -1.89
CA ASN A 45 -10.56 26.83 -1.66
C ASN A 45 -10.19 25.75 -2.68
N ILE A 46 -10.94 25.58 -3.78
CA ILE A 46 -10.71 24.50 -4.75
C ILE A 46 -9.28 24.51 -5.33
N ASP A 47 -8.70 25.70 -5.52
CA ASP A 47 -7.33 25.85 -6.03
C ASP A 47 -6.28 25.48 -4.99
N GLU A 48 -6.49 25.83 -3.72
CA GLU A 48 -5.61 25.43 -2.62
C GLU A 48 -5.69 23.91 -2.39
N ILE A 49 -6.90 23.35 -2.43
CA ILE A 49 -7.11 21.90 -2.34
C ILE A 49 -6.42 21.21 -3.52
N ARG A 50 -6.54 21.72 -4.75
CA ARG A 50 -5.86 21.15 -5.92
C ARG A 50 -4.35 21.21 -5.78
N ALA A 51 -3.79 22.33 -5.29
CA ALA A 51 -2.36 22.47 -5.02
C ALA A 51 -1.89 21.43 -3.99
N ARG A 52 -2.58 21.31 -2.86
CA ARG A 52 -2.25 20.29 -1.83
C ARG A 52 -2.42 18.86 -2.34
N MET A 53 -3.46 18.59 -3.14
CA MET A 53 -3.70 17.29 -3.74
C MET A 53 -2.67 16.95 -4.83
N SER A 54 -2.09 17.94 -5.51
CA SER A 54 -1.03 17.72 -6.49
C SER A 54 0.28 17.21 -5.88
N GLU A 55 0.50 17.47 -4.59
CA GLU A 55 1.63 16.93 -3.83
C GLU A 55 1.40 15.46 -3.41
N ILE A 56 0.15 14.99 -3.46
CA ILE A 56 -0.21 13.61 -3.13
C ILE A 56 0.07 12.72 -4.33
N LYS A 57 1.17 11.96 -4.26
CA LYS A 57 1.48 10.93 -5.26
C LYS A 57 0.38 9.87 -5.25
N HIS A 58 -0.43 9.84 -6.31
CA HIS A 58 -1.42 8.78 -6.52
C HIS A 58 -0.72 7.43 -6.57
N LYS A 59 -1.13 6.56 -5.66
CA LYS A 59 -0.42 5.35 -5.34
C LYS A 59 -1.27 4.17 -5.77
N GLU A 60 -1.06 3.73 -7.00
CA GLU A 60 -1.71 2.52 -7.48
C GLU A 60 -1.24 1.30 -6.66
N ARG A 61 -2.17 0.34 -6.49
CA ARG A 61 -2.12 -0.94 -5.77
C ARG A 61 -2.49 -0.98 -4.28
N VAL A 62 -3.70 -1.53 -4.05
CA VAL A 62 -4.02 -2.69 -3.20
C VAL A 62 -2.91 -3.11 -2.23
N GLN A 63 -3.07 -2.73 -0.97
CA GLN A 63 -3.06 -3.62 0.20
C GLN A 63 -3.36 -2.71 1.42
N GLN A 64 -4.64 -2.57 1.77
CA GLN A 64 -5.04 -1.87 2.99
C GLN A 64 -4.74 -2.74 4.20
N GLN A 65 -3.52 -2.71 4.74
CA GLN A 65 -3.27 -2.94 6.17
C GLN A 65 -2.03 -2.12 6.57
N ASN A 66 -2.23 -1.19 7.50
CA ASN A 66 -1.23 -0.36 8.20
C ASN A 66 -0.95 1.03 7.60
N LEU A 67 -1.73 2.00 8.07
CA LEU A 67 -1.40 3.42 8.12
C LEU A 67 -0.12 3.61 8.96
N GLY A 68 1.03 3.79 8.31
CA GLY A 68 2.27 4.11 9.01
C GLY A 68 3.52 4.00 8.14
N LYS A 69 4.00 5.16 7.67
CA LYS A 69 5.34 5.39 7.10
C LYS A 69 5.61 4.67 5.76
N PHE A 70 5.56 5.42 4.66
CA PHE A 70 6.38 5.10 3.49
C PHE A 70 7.84 5.38 3.85
N ASN A 71 8.48 4.45 4.55
CA ASN A 71 9.92 4.54 4.80
C ASN A 71 10.62 4.46 3.46
N LYS A 72 11.29 5.56 3.08
CA LYS A 72 12.27 5.55 2.00
C LYS A 72 13.28 4.47 2.35
N LYS A 73 13.31 3.40 1.54
CA LYS A 73 14.21 2.26 1.73
C LYS A 73 15.64 2.78 1.74
N THR A 74 16.36 2.55 2.82
CA THR A 74 17.77 2.96 2.91
C THR A 74 18.61 2.06 2.01
N LYS A 75 19.82 2.51 1.63
CA LYS A 75 20.77 1.65 0.91
C LYS A 75 21.06 0.36 1.67
N GLU A 76 21.04 0.40 3.00
CA GLU A 76 21.22 -0.77 3.86
C GLU A 76 20.03 -1.73 3.78
N ASP A 77 18.80 -1.22 3.75
CA ASP A 77 17.60 -2.07 3.60
C ASP A 77 17.56 -2.77 2.23
N GLU A 78 17.99 -2.06 1.18
CA GLU A 78 18.10 -2.64 -0.18
C GLU A 78 19.21 -3.70 -0.23
N MET A 79 20.36 -3.44 0.40
CA MET A 79 21.44 -4.41 0.52
C MET A 79 20.99 -5.66 1.29
N LYS A 80 20.31 -5.48 2.44
CA LYS A 80 19.77 -6.58 3.25
C LYS A 80 18.77 -7.42 2.45
N GLU A 81 17.91 -6.81 1.65
CA GLU A 81 17.00 -7.55 0.78
C GLU A 81 17.72 -8.37 -0.29
N ASN A 82 18.77 -7.82 -0.90
CA ASN A 82 19.55 -8.56 -1.89
C ASN A 82 20.24 -9.77 -1.25
N ILE A 83 20.75 -9.62 -0.02
CA ILE A 83 21.32 -10.73 0.75
C ILE A 83 20.23 -11.77 1.08
N VAL A 84 19.04 -11.35 1.51
CA VAL A 84 17.93 -12.28 1.77
C VAL A 84 17.54 -13.06 0.51
N LYS A 85 17.41 -12.40 -0.64
CA LYS A 85 17.10 -13.04 -1.92
C LYS A 85 18.17 -14.06 -2.32
N PHE A 86 19.44 -13.74 -2.08
CA PHE A 86 20.54 -14.66 -2.35
C PHE A 86 20.48 -15.89 -1.42
N LEU A 87 20.37 -15.68 -0.10
CA LEU A 87 20.34 -16.77 0.88
C LEU A 87 19.11 -17.67 0.70
N THR A 88 17.96 -17.11 0.33
CA THR A 88 16.74 -17.90 0.06
C THR A 88 16.77 -18.67 -1.26
N SER A 89 17.74 -18.41 -2.13
CA SER A 89 18.02 -19.27 -3.29
C SER A 89 18.68 -20.59 -2.89
N ILE A 90 19.20 -20.69 -1.67
CA ILE A 90 19.81 -21.92 -1.14
C ILE A 90 18.70 -22.86 -0.66
N ARG A 91 18.86 -24.15 -1.00
CA ARG A 91 17.88 -25.19 -0.64
C ARG A 91 17.61 -25.19 0.86
N SER A 92 16.33 -25.21 1.23
CA SER A 92 15.85 -25.29 2.62
C SER A 92 16.13 -24.05 3.49
N VAL A 93 16.63 -22.95 2.92
CA VAL A 93 16.81 -21.68 3.63
C VAL A 93 15.59 -20.80 3.42
N THR A 94 14.94 -20.40 4.52
CA THR A 94 13.75 -19.52 4.49
C THR A 94 14.12 -18.05 4.68
N ILE A 95 13.16 -17.15 4.45
CA ILE A 95 13.32 -15.71 4.71
C ILE A 95 13.70 -15.45 6.18
N SER A 96 13.11 -16.19 7.11
CA SER A 96 13.41 -16.07 8.54
C SER A 96 14.84 -16.47 8.83
N ASP A 97 15.31 -17.58 8.25
CA ASP A 97 16.69 -18.06 8.40
C ASP A 97 17.70 -17.04 7.85
N ALA A 98 17.44 -16.51 6.65
CA ALA A 98 18.28 -15.49 6.02
C ALA A 98 18.36 -14.21 6.87
N LYS A 99 17.24 -13.79 7.48
CA LYS A 99 17.21 -12.65 8.41
C LYS A 99 18.01 -12.93 9.68
N SER A 100 17.93 -14.14 10.24
CA SER A 100 18.75 -14.55 11.39
C SER A 100 20.24 -14.50 11.05
N LEU A 101 20.64 -15.02 9.88
CA LEU A 101 22.04 -14.97 9.41
C LEU A 101 22.54 -13.53 9.25
N ILE A 102 21.75 -12.66 8.63
CA ILE A 102 22.09 -11.24 8.50
C ILE A 102 22.18 -10.56 9.88
N GLY A 103 21.30 -10.92 10.81
CA GLY A 103 21.30 -10.39 12.18
C GLY A 103 22.56 -10.79 12.97
N SER A 104 23.00 -12.04 12.84
CA SER A 104 24.15 -12.58 13.56
C SER A 104 25.50 -12.19 12.94
N PHE A 105 25.60 -12.26 11.60
CA PHE A 105 26.89 -12.11 10.90
C PHE A 105 27.04 -10.76 10.19
N GLY A 106 25.95 -10.02 9.96
CA GLY A 106 25.94 -8.70 9.33
C GLY A 106 26.14 -8.71 7.81
N THR A 107 27.18 -9.40 7.32
CA THR A 107 27.56 -9.40 5.90
C THR A 107 27.64 -10.81 5.31
N LEU A 108 27.47 -10.93 3.99
CA LEU A 108 27.65 -12.19 3.26
C LEU A 108 29.04 -12.80 3.44
N LYS A 109 30.08 -11.96 3.53
CA LYS A 109 31.45 -12.40 3.74
C LYS A 109 31.59 -13.14 5.07
N ASN A 110 31.04 -12.58 6.14
CA ASN A 110 31.07 -13.21 7.46
C ASN A 110 30.28 -14.52 7.49
N ILE A 111 29.14 -14.58 6.77
CA ILE A 111 28.36 -15.81 6.64
C ILE A 111 29.18 -16.89 5.92
N SER A 112 29.85 -16.56 4.80
CA SER A 112 30.67 -17.52 4.05
C SER A 112 31.92 -18.02 4.79
N GLN A 113 32.37 -17.27 5.80
CA GLN A 113 33.54 -17.61 6.62
C GLN A 113 33.16 -18.26 7.95
N ALA A 114 31.86 -18.35 8.25
CA ALA A 114 31.35 -18.93 9.48
C ALA A 114 31.58 -20.45 9.50
N SER A 115 31.89 -21.00 10.67
CA SER A 115 31.94 -22.45 10.82
C SER A 115 30.54 -23.04 10.90
N LYS A 116 30.41 -24.35 10.66
CA LYS A 116 29.14 -25.07 10.83
C LYS A 116 28.56 -24.88 12.24
N MET A 117 29.40 -24.80 13.28
CA MET A 117 28.95 -24.53 14.64
C MET A 117 28.35 -23.13 14.78
N ASP A 118 28.99 -22.12 14.20
CA ASP A 118 28.50 -20.73 14.25
C ASP A 118 27.16 -20.59 13.53
N LEU A 119 26.99 -21.27 12.40
CA LEU A 119 25.73 -21.31 11.66
C LEU A 119 24.63 -21.96 12.51
N THR A 120 24.91 -23.11 13.14
CA THR A 120 23.91 -23.77 14.02
C THR A 120 23.55 -23.00 15.28
N ALA A 121 24.38 -22.04 15.70
CA ALA A 121 24.08 -21.16 16.84
C ALA A 121 22.99 -20.12 16.50
N CYS A 122 22.64 -19.94 15.21
CA CYS A 122 21.59 -19.02 14.81
C CYS A 122 20.19 -19.57 15.15
N PRO A 123 19.30 -18.75 15.76
CA PRO A 123 17.95 -19.17 16.08
C PRO A 123 17.18 -19.66 14.84
N GLY A 124 16.69 -20.91 14.89
CA GLY A 124 15.91 -21.53 13.80
C GLY A 124 16.76 -22.18 12.68
N LEU A 125 18.09 -22.09 12.76
CA LEU A 125 19.02 -22.68 11.80
C LEU A 125 19.57 -24.02 12.33
N GLY A 126 18.85 -25.11 12.02
CA GLY A 126 19.28 -26.47 12.36
C GLY A 126 20.47 -26.95 11.51
N PRO A 127 21.09 -28.10 11.86
CA PRO A 127 22.29 -28.62 11.21
C PRO A 127 22.11 -28.87 9.70
N VAL A 128 20.92 -29.30 9.28
CA VAL A 128 20.60 -29.51 7.86
C VAL A 128 20.61 -28.19 7.07
N LYS A 129 20.14 -27.09 7.67
CA LYS A 129 20.16 -25.78 7.03
C LYS A 129 21.57 -25.21 7.02
N ALA A 130 22.31 -25.38 8.13
CA ALA A 130 23.70 -24.97 8.23
C ALA A 130 24.63 -25.72 7.26
N ASP A 131 24.29 -26.96 6.88
CA ASP A 131 25.04 -27.71 5.85
C ASP A 131 24.80 -27.22 4.42
N ASN A 132 23.68 -26.53 4.18
CA ASN A 132 23.34 -26.02 2.86
C ASN A 132 23.87 -24.61 2.62
N VAL A 133 24.15 -23.85 3.69
CA VAL A 133 24.64 -22.46 3.68
C VAL A 133 26.15 -22.43 3.60
#